data_AF-A0ABD2LBM6-F1
#
_entry.id   AF-A0ABD2LBM6-F1
#
_cell.length_a   1.000
_cell.length_b   1.000
_cell.length_c   1.000
_cell.angle_alpha   90.00
_cell.angle_beta   90.00
_cell.angle_gamma   90.00
#
_symmetry.space_group_name_H-M   'P 1'
#
loop_
_entity.id
_entity.type
_entity.pdbx_description
1 polymer ?
#
loop_
_entity_poly.entity_id
_entity_poly.type
_entity_poly.pdbx_seq_one_letter_code
_entity_poly.pdbx_strand_id
1 'polypeptide(L)'
;MSVKNHIIWTAEDVEESSGGDFFEEVTTELGIFGTLLGNIAHGEVFYNAQLGHQPKTKLASENEGGMATGNSAYDSAYLVD
;
A
#
# COMPACT_ATOMS: atom_id res chain seq x y z
N MET A 1 13.76 -3.05 -16.63
CA MET A 1 12.41 -2.78 -17.21
C MET A 1 11.64 -2.00 -16.17
N SER A 2 11.00 -0.87 -16.49
CA SER A 2 10.26 -0.09 -15.48
C SER A 2 8.89 -0.72 -15.28
N VAL A 3 8.56 -1.16 -14.06
CA VAL A 3 7.22 -1.63 -13.70
C VAL A 3 6.41 -0.43 -13.22
N LYS A 4 5.23 -0.23 -13.83
CA LYS A 4 4.27 0.78 -13.42
C LYS A 4 3.04 0.10 -12.83
N ASN A 5 2.57 0.62 -11.70
CA ASN A 5 1.32 0.21 -11.08
C ASN A 5 0.20 1.14 -11.56
N HIS A 6 -1.02 0.60 -11.66
CA HIS A 6 -2.21 1.35 -12.04
C HIS A 6 -3.44 0.84 -11.29
N ILE A 7 -4.35 1.75 -10.94
CA ILE A 7 -5.73 1.37 -10.59
C ILE A 7 -6.52 1.23 -11.89
N ILE A 8 -7.34 0.18 -11.97
CA ILE A 8 -8.22 -0.11 -13.10
C ILE A 8 -9.64 0.22 -12.67
N TRP A 9 -10.27 1.14 -13.37
CA TRP A 9 -11.68 1.49 -13.19
C TRP A 9 -12.56 0.64 -14.10
N THR A 10 -13.83 0.45 -13.74
CA THR A 10 -14.76 -0.21 -14.65
C THR A 10 -15.18 0.76 -15.76
N ALA A 11 -15.65 0.23 -16.89
CA ALA A 11 -16.11 1.08 -18.00
C ALA A 11 -17.29 1.99 -17.59
N GLU A 12 -18.11 1.56 -16.63
CA GLU A 12 -19.22 2.34 -16.08
C GLU A 12 -18.71 3.55 -15.27
N ASP A 13 -17.66 3.36 -14.47
CA ASP A 13 -17.04 4.45 -13.67
C ASP A 13 -16.35 5.50 -14.56
N VAL A 14 -15.84 5.08 -15.72
CA VAL A 14 -15.17 5.95 -16.70
C VAL A 14 -16.15 6.86 -17.45
N GLU A 15 -17.42 6.46 -17.58
CA GLU A 15 -18.45 7.31 -18.22
C GLU A 15 -19.01 8.39 -17.26
N GLU A 16 -19.02 8.13 -15.94
CA GLU A 16 -19.43 9.12 -14.92
C GLU A 16 -18.33 10.15 -14.62
N SER A 17 -17.06 9.75 -14.67
CA SER A 17 -15.94 10.69 -14.68
C SER A 17 -15.87 11.32 -16.07
N SER A 18 -15.79 12.64 -16.17
CA SER A 18 -15.87 13.37 -17.45
C SER A 18 -14.65 13.12 -18.37
N GLY A 19 -14.52 11.91 -18.94
CA GLY A 19 -13.44 11.48 -19.82
C GLY A 19 -12.16 11.00 -19.10
N GLY A 20 -12.29 10.27 -17.98
CA GLY A 20 -11.14 9.72 -17.27
C GLY A 20 -10.37 8.65 -18.07
N ASP A 21 -9.04 8.61 -17.93
CA ASP A 21 -8.23 7.51 -18.47
C ASP A 21 -8.56 6.21 -17.73
N PHE A 22 -8.65 5.09 -18.47
CA PHE A 22 -8.96 3.76 -17.89
C PHE A 22 -7.92 3.28 -16.85
N PHE A 23 -6.72 3.87 -16.89
CA PHE A 23 -5.62 3.61 -15.98
C PHE A 23 -5.17 4.90 -15.31
N GLU A 24 -5.11 4.91 -13.98
CA GLU A 24 -4.53 6.03 -13.23
C GLU A 24 -3.16 5.67 -12.66
N GLU A 25 -2.25 6.66 -12.60
CA GLU A 25 -0.95 6.47 -11.96
C GLU A 25 -1.11 6.46 -10.43
N VAL A 26 -0.36 5.57 -9.80
CA VAL A 26 -0.45 5.32 -8.36
C VAL A 26 0.92 5.32 -7.69
N THR A 27 0.91 5.63 -6.41
CA THR A 27 2.07 5.55 -5.53
C THR A 27 1.85 4.45 -4.49
N THR A 28 2.80 3.52 -4.40
CA THR A 28 2.77 2.41 -3.44
C THR A 28 3.65 2.70 -2.23
N GLU A 29 3.15 2.37 -1.04
CA GLU A 29 3.84 2.42 0.25
C GLU A 29 3.99 1.01 0.82
N LEU A 30 5.22 0.55 1.06
CA LEU A 30 5.51 -0.77 1.62
C LEU A 30 5.55 -0.70 3.15
N GLY A 31 4.57 -1.32 3.82
CA GLY A 31 4.62 -1.58 5.25
C GLY A 31 5.36 -2.88 5.56
N ILE A 32 6.27 -2.85 6.53
CA ILE A 32 6.97 -4.03 7.07
C ILE A 32 6.59 -4.20 8.54
N PHE A 33 6.07 -5.36 8.92
CA PHE A 33 5.64 -5.60 10.30
C PHE A 33 6.79 -6.13 11.15
N GLY A 34 7.06 -5.45 12.27
CA GLY A 34 7.96 -5.91 13.32
C GLY A 34 7.18 -6.44 14.51
N THR A 35 7.68 -7.52 15.10
CA THR A 35 7.16 -8.11 16.35
C THR A 35 8.27 -8.05 17.40
N LEU A 36 7.98 -7.41 18.53
CA LEU A 36 8.88 -7.31 19.67
C LEU A 36 8.16 -7.77 20.95
N LEU A 37 8.73 -8.75 21.64
CA LEU A 37 8.27 -9.22 22.95
C LEU A 37 9.45 -9.18 23.92
N GLY A 38 9.20 -8.66 25.12
CA GLY A 38 10.22 -8.51 26.14
C GLY A 38 9.65 -8.01 27.46
N ASN A 39 10.53 -7.90 28.46
CA ASN A 39 10.22 -7.30 29.74
C ASN A 39 10.97 -5.97 29.88
N ILE A 40 10.25 -4.87 29.65
CA ILE A 40 10.84 -3.53 29.68
C ILE A 40 11.36 -3.13 31.07
N ALA A 41 10.73 -3.62 32.15
CA ALA A 41 11.14 -3.33 33.52
C ALA A 41 12.50 -3.96 33.85
N HIS A 42 12.85 -5.06 33.18
CA HIS A 42 14.12 -5.79 33.35
C HIS A 42 15.09 -5.63 32.17
N GLY A 43 14.70 -4.88 31.13
CA GLY A 43 15.51 -4.68 29.93
C GLY A 43 15.69 -5.93 29.06
N GLU A 44 14.80 -6.92 29.17
CA GLU A 44 14.92 -8.20 28.47
C GLU A 44 14.14 -8.19 27.16
N VAL A 45 14.70 -8.81 26.11
CA VAL A 45 14.03 -9.06 24.83
C VAL A 45 13.95 -10.57 24.63
N PHE A 46 12.73 -11.10 24.55
CA PHE A 46 12.46 -12.52 24.34
C PHE A 46 12.25 -12.86 22.87
N TYR A 47 11.73 -11.91 22.09
CA TYR A 47 11.46 -12.09 20.66
C TYR A 47 11.59 -10.77 19.93
N ASN A 48 12.33 -10.75 18.82
CA ASN A 48 12.42 -9.62 17.91
C ASN A 48 12.52 -10.17 16.48
N ALA A 49 11.45 -10.05 15.72
CA ALA A 49 11.40 -10.57 14.36
C ALA A 49 10.57 -9.69 13.44
N GLN A 50 10.93 -9.69 12.16
CA GLN A 50 10.09 -9.17 11.09
C GLN A 50 9.13 -10.27 10.63
N LEU A 51 7.82 -10.06 10.73
CA LEU A 51 6.80 -11.06 10.40
C LEU A 51 5.73 -10.47 9.47
N GLY A 52 6.02 -10.52 8.17
CA GLY A 52 5.08 -10.11 7.13
C GLY A 52 5.28 -8.68 6.64
N HIS A 53 4.43 -8.31 5.68
CA HIS A 53 4.43 -7.04 4.99
C HIS A 53 3.02 -6.71 4.51
N GLN A 54 2.77 -5.43 4.23
CA GLN A 54 1.51 -4.96 3.65
C GLN A 54 1.78 -3.74 2.78
N PRO A 55 1.85 -3.94 1.45
CA PRO A 55 1.82 -2.86 0.50
C PRO A 55 0.43 -2.22 0.49
N LYS A 56 0.39 -0.90 0.39
CA LYS A 56 -0.82 -0.13 0.12
C LYS A 56 -0.54 0.81 -1.03
N THR A 57 -1.55 1.04 -1.85
CA THR A 57 -1.41 1.86 -3.05
C THR A 57 -2.49 2.95 -3.05
N LYS A 58 -2.13 4.18 -3.39
CA LYS A 58 -3.02 5.33 -3.52
C LYS A 58 -2.81 6.01 -4.87
N LEU A 59 -3.77 6.82 -5.31
CA LEU A 59 -3.57 7.69 -6.47
C LEU A 59 -2.35 8.58 -6.27
N ALA A 60 -1.53 8.74 -7.32
CA ALA A 60 -0.30 9.51 -7.23
C ALA A 60 -0.55 11.01 -6.95
N SER A 61 -1.74 11.50 -7.31
CA SER A 61 -2.20 12.87 -7.05
C SER A 61 -2.65 13.13 -5.61
N GLU A 62 -2.90 12.08 -4.82
CA GLU A 62 -3.48 12.22 -3.50
C GLU A 62 -2.43 12.43 -2.42
N ASN A 63 -2.67 13.41 -1.55
CA ASN A 63 -1.79 13.68 -0.41
C ASN A 63 -2.00 12.67 0.71
N GLU A 64 -3.25 12.23 0.91
CA GLU A 64 -3.62 11.26 1.95
C GLU A 64 -3.63 9.83 1.40
N GLY A 65 -3.22 8.86 2.23
CA GLY A 65 -3.13 7.44 1.86
C GLY A 65 -3.74 6.48 2.88
N GLY A 66 -4.55 7.01 3.80
CA GLY A 66 -5.18 6.24 4.87
C GLY A 66 -6.13 5.18 4.33
N MET A 67 -5.92 3.92 4.71
CA MET A 67 -6.82 2.82 4.35
C MET A 67 -8.19 3.00 5.00
N ALA A 68 -8.22 3.40 6.28
CA ALA A 68 -9.46 3.61 7.03
C ALA A 68 -10.28 4.81 6.54
N THR A 69 -9.66 5.76 5.81
CA THR A 69 -10.35 6.92 5.24
C THR A 69 -10.83 6.67 3.81
N GLY A 70 -10.52 5.50 3.22
CA GLY A 70 -10.94 5.12 1.87
C GLY A 70 -10.04 5.63 0.75
N ASN A 71 -8.85 6.15 1.05
CA ASN A 71 -7.97 6.80 0.07
C ASN A 71 -6.86 5.88 -0.47
N SER A 72 -6.88 4.59 -0.09
CA SER A 72 -5.92 3.61 -0.59
C SER A 72 -6.53 2.23 -0.70
N ALA A 73 -5.87 1.36 -1.47
CA ALA A 73 -6.23 -0.04 -1.65
C ALA A 73 -5.11 -0.95 -1.12
N TYR A 74 -5.49 -2.17 -0.68
CA TYR A 74 -4.53 -3.22 -0.42
C TYR A 74 -3.91 -3.73 -1.71
N ASP A 75 -2.61 -4.01 -1.66
CA ASP A 75 -1.83 -4.42 -2.82
C ASP A 75 -0.86 -5.55 -2.44
N SER A 76 -0.17 -6.11 -3.42
CA SER A 76 0.84 -7.16 -3.27
C SER A 76 2.14 -6.78 -3.96
N ALA A 77 3.27 -7.13 -3.35
CA ALA A 77 4.57 -6.81 -3.91
C ALA A 77 4.88 -7.74 -5.08
N TYR A 78 5.20 -7.17 -6.24
CA TYR A 78 5.81 -7.88 -7.35
C TYR A 78 7.32 -7.65 -7.32
N LEU A 79 8.09 -8.71 -7.05
CA LEU A 79 9.55 -8.63 -6.98
C LEU A 79 10.13 -8.52 -8.39
N VAL A 80 11.04 -7.57 -8.57
CA VAL A 80 11.74 -7.28 -9.83
C VAL A 80 13.26 -7.24 -9.57
N ASP A 81 14.04 -7.50 -10.62
CA ASP A 81 15.52 -7.46 -10.64
C ASP A 81 16.03 -6.09 -11.11
#